data_AF-A0A9E0J5B1-F1
#
_entry.id   AF-A0A9E0J5B1-F1
#
_cell.length_a   1.000
_cell.length_b   1.000
_cell.length_c   1.000
_cell.angle_alpha   90.00
_cell.angle_beta   90.00
_cell.angle_gamma   90.00
#
_symmetry.space_group_name_H-M   'P 1'
#
loop_
_entity.id
_entity.type
_entity.pdbx_description
1 polymer ?
#
loop_
_entity_poly.entity_id
_entity_poly.type
_entity_poly.pdbx_seq_one_letter_code
_entity_poly.pdbx_strand_id
1 'polypeptide(L)'
;MSYSVKEIFLTLQGEGGQAGRPAVFCRFAGCNLWSGREQDRATAVCTFCDTDFVGMDGEGGGRFPTPKALADAVAAKWRGGPDNRLVVCTGGEPLLQLDPALIEALHARGFTIALETNGTLAAPAGVDWICVSPKADAPVVQRQGQELKLVFPQAGVDPAAFEAWEFERFLLQPMDGPARVENTQAAIAYCLAHP
;
A
#
# COMPACT_ATOMS: atom_id res chain seq x y z
N MET A 1 2.29 21.39 -2.85
CA MET A 1 1.99 20.51 -3.99
C MET A 1 0.51 20.17 -3.97
N SER A 2 -0.07 19.69 -5.07
CA SER A 2 -1.44 19.15 -5.10
C SER A 2 -1.40 17.63 -5.19
N TYR A 3 -2.37 16.95 -4.59
CA TYR A 3 -2.47 15.50 -4.54
C TYR A 3 -3.46 15.01 -5.60
N SER A 4 -3.09 13.98 -6.36
CA SER A 4 -3.91 13.33 -7.37
C SER A 4 -4.33 11.98 -6.83
N VAL A 5 -5.62 11.83 -6.54
CA VAL A 5 -6.18 10.67 -5.83
C VAL A 5 -7.18 9.97 -6.74
N LYS A 6 -6.98 8.67 -6.94
CA LYS A 6 -7.87 7.81 -7.73
C LYS A 6 -9.22 7.66 -7.04
N GLU A 7 -9.21 7.33 -5.76
CA GLU A 7 -10.42 7.07 -4.97
C GLU A 7 -10.16 7.19 -3.46
N ILE A 8 -11.23 7.48 -2.71
CA ILE A 8 -11.28 7.52 -1.25
C ILE A 8 -12.58 6.86 -0.78
N PHE A 9 -12.48 5.78 -0.02
CA PHE A 9 -13.64 4.99 0.40
C PHE A 9 -13.42 4.34 1.78
N LEU A 10 -14.50 4.08 2.51
CA LEU A 10 -14.46 3.41 3.82
C LEU A 10 -14.73 1.91 3.62
N THR A 11 -13.84 1.07 4.14
CA THR A 11 -13.98 -0.39 4.13
C THR A 11 -13.23 -1.01 5.31
N LEU A 12 -13.00 -2.33 5.31
CA LEU A 12 -12.04 -2.99 6.18
C LEU A 12 -10.72 -3.17 5.42
N GLN A 13 -9.59 -3.00 6.11
CA GLN A 13 -8.30 -3.48 5.59
C GLN A 13 -8.39 -4.98 5.34
N GLY A 14 -8.08 -5.42 4.12
CA GLY A 14 -8.18 -6.82 3.70
C GLY A 14 -6.91 -7.62 3.93
N GLU A 15 -5.79 -6.94 4.17
CA GLU A 15 -4.46 -7.55 4.10
C GLU A 15 -3.60 -7.25 5.34
N GLY A 16 -2.53 -8.03 5.51
CA GLY A 16 -1.49 -7.76 6.50
C GLY A 16 -1.93 -7.91 7.95
N GLY A 17 -1.09 -7.41 8.86
CA GLY A 17 -1.32 -7.41 10.31
C GLY A 17 -2.46 -6.50 10.78
N GLN A 18 -3.03 -5.69 9.88
CA GLN A 18 -4.19 -4.83 10.13
C GLN A 18 -5.49 -5.39 9.52
N ALA A 19 -5.48 -6.60 8.96
CA ALA A 19 -6.64 -7.22 8.34
C ALA A 19 -7.87 -7.25 9.28
N GLY A 20 -9.03 -6.86 8.75
CA GLY A 20 -10.30 -6.77 9.48
C GLY A 20 -10.54 -5.43 10.18
N ARG A 21 -9.56 -4.53 10.24
CA ARG A 21 -9.73 -3.20 10.87
C ARG A 21 -10.46 -2.22 9.95
N PRO A 22 -11.48 -1.48 10.41
CA PRO A 22 -12.11 -0.42 9.63
C PRO A 22 -11.12 0.69 9.27
N ALA A 23 -11.06 1.06 7.99
CA ALA A 23 -10.14 2.06 7.46
C ALA A 23 -10.75 2.85 6.30
N VAL A 24 -10.42 4.14 6.24
CA VAL A 24 -10.58 4.91 5.00
C VAL A 24 -9.38 4.62 4.12
N PHE A 25 -9.60 4.06 2.94
CA PHE A 25 -8.56 3.94 1.93
C PHE A 25 -8.43 5.26 1.19
N CYS A 26 -7.20 5.76 1.06
CA CYS A 26 -6.84 6.90 0.22
C CYS A 26 -5.88 6.40 -0.85
N ARG A 27 -6.41 6.09 -2.04
CA ARG A 27 -5.64 5.54 -3.17
C ARG A 27 -5.14 6.69 -4.05
N PHE A 28 -3.86 7.00 -3.96
CA PHE A 28 -3.21 7.96 -4.85
C PHE A 28 -3.17 7.44 -6.30
N ALA A 29 -3.06 8.35 -7.25
CA ALA A 29 -2.93 8.02 -8.66
C ALA A 29 -1.46 7.89 -9.08
N GLY A 30 -1.16 6.91 -9.94
CA GLY A 30 0.17 6.69 -10.51
C GLY A 30 1.11 5.82 -9.67
N CYS A 31 2.07 5.16 -10.34
CA CYS A 31 3.09 4.30 -9.76
C CYS A 31 4.42 4.50 -10.50
N ASN A 32 5.54 4.26 -9.83
CA ASN A 32 6.88 4.31 -10.43
C ASN A 32 7.35 2.96 -11.01
N LEU A 33 6.61 1.87 -10.80
CA LEU A 33 6.97 0.53 -11.29
C LEU A 33 6.12 0.03 -12.45
N TRP A 34 4.99 0.69 -12.73
CA TRP A 34 4.13 0.42 -13.88
C TRP A 34 3.30 1.67 -14.20
N SER A 35 3.07 1.95 -15.49
CA SER A 35 2.27 3.11 -15.92
C SER A 35 0.77 2.99 -15.58
N GLY A 36 0.30 1.78 -15.26
CA GLY A 36 -1.12 1.47 -15.11
C GLY A 36 -1.84 1.19 -16.43
N ARG A 37 -1.14 1.27 -17.57
CA ARG A 37 -1.69 0.95 -18.89
C ARG A 37 -1.35 -0.48 -19.25
N GLU A 38 -2.36 -1.25 -19.67
CA GLU A 38 -2.20 -2.67 -20.03
C GLU A 38 -1.17 -2.90 -21.14
N GLN A 39 -1.08 -1.99 -22.11
CA GLN A 39 -0.10 -2.05 -23.20
C GLN A 39 1.37 -2.00 -22.72
N ASP A 40 1.62 -1.44 -21.53
CA ASP A 40 2.96 -1.34 -20.93
C ASP A 40 3.23 -2.45 -19.91
N ARG A 41 2.21 -3.27 -19.55
CA ARG A 41 2.31 -4.26 -18.47
C ARG A 41 3.41 -5.29 -18.73
N ALA A 42 3.57 -5.75 -19.97
CA ALA A 42 4.52 -6.80 -20.32
C ALA A 42 5.99 -6.38 -20.17
N THR A 43 6.29 -5.07 -20.17
CA THR A 43 7.65 -4.52 -20.06
C THR A 43 7.85 -3.70 -18.78
N ALA A 44 6.84 -3.63 -17.91
CA ALA A 44 6.92 -2.94 -16.63
C ALA A 44 7.74 -3.73 -15.59
N VAL A 45 8.24 -3.02 -14.58
CA VAL A 45 8.95 -3.65 -13.44
C VAL A 45 7.97 -4.44 -12.57
N CYS A 46 6.73 -3.95 -12.42
CA CYS A 46 5.66 -4.68 -11.74
C CYS A 46 4.59 -5.11 -12.75
N THR A 47 4.51 -6.41 -13.04
CA THR A 47 3.63 -6.95 -14.09
C THR A 47 2.34 -7.59 -13.56
N PHE A 48 2.25 -7.82 -12.26
CA PHE A 48 1.16 -8.55 -11.59
C PHE A 48 0.20 -7.65 -10.80
N CYS A 49 0.25 -6.33 -10.97
CA CYS A 49 -0.64 -5.40 -10.27
C CYS A 49 -2.11 -5.69 -10.60
N ASP A 50 -2.94 -5.78 -9.56
CA ASP A 50 -4.39 -6.04 -9.59
C ASP A 50 -5.25 -4.76 -9.51
N THR A 51 -4.60 -3.62 -9.31
CA THR A 51 -5.24 -2.35 -8.96
C THR A 51 -5.29 -1.39 -10.15
N ASP A 52 -6.45 -0.77 -10.38
CA ASP A 52 -6.57 0.43 -11.21
C ASP A 52 -6.19 1.68 -10.41
N PHE A 53 -5.09 2.32 -10.79
CA PHE A 53 -4.60 3.58 -10.20
C PHE A 53 -4.45 4.70 -11.23
N VAL A 54 -5.00 4.53 -12.44
CA VAL A 54 -4.91 5.54 -13.50
C VAL A 54 -6.06 6.54 -13.38
N GLY A 55 -5.74 7.83 -13.40
CA GLY A 55 -6.75 8.89 -13.32
C GLY A 55 -7.17 9.24 -11.89
N MET A 56 -8.24 10.02 -11.77
CA MET A 56 -8.77 10.58 -10.52
C MET A 56 -10.31 10.52 -10.50
N ASP A 57 -10.86 9.49 -11.15
CA ASP A 57 -12.27 9.34 -11.54
C ASP A 57 -13.04 8.32 -10.70
N GLY A 58 -12.38 7.70 -9.72
CA GLY A 58 -13.02 6.78 -8.78
C GLY A 58 -13.82 7.50 -7.69
N GLU A 59 -14.43 6.72 -6.78
CA GLU A 59 -15.28 7.26 -5.73
C GLU A 59 -14.48 8.23 -4.83
N GLY A 60 -14.90 9.48 -4.69
CA GLY A 60 -14.16 10.47 -3.90
C GLY A 60 -12.78 10.85 -4.47
N GLY A 61 -12.48 10.39 -5.69
CA GLY A 61 -11.28 10.77 -6.43
C GLY A 61 -11.29 12.23 -6.86
N GLY A 62 -10.10 12.76 -7.10
CA GLY A 62 -9.94 14.14 -7.56
C GLY A 62 -8.54 14.69 -7.33
N ARG A 63 -8.40 15.98 -7.69
CA ARG A 63 -7.20 16.76 -7.37
C ARG A 63 -7.44 17.59 -6.12
N PHE A 64 -6.64 17.37 -5.09
CA PHE A 64 -6.71 18.08 -3.83
C PHE A 64 -5.59 19.12 -3.76
N PRO A 65 -5.92 20.43 -3.71
CA PRO A 65 -4.92 21.48 -3.84
C PRO A 65 -4.06 21.67 -2.58
N THR A 66 -4.51 21.16 -1.43
CA THR A 66 -3.83 21.34 -0.14
C THR A 66 -3.89 20.07 0.72
N PRO A 67 -2.96 19.88 1.66
CA PRO A 67 -2.98 18.73 2.57
C PRO A 67 -4.26 18.69 3.41
N LYS A 68 -4.71 19.88 3.87
CA LYS A 68 -5.95 20.02 4.63
C LYS A 68 -7.16 19.55 3.84
N ALA A 69 -7.27 19.91 2.56
CA ALA A 69 -8.39 19.52 1.71
C ALA A 69 -8.48 18.00 1.50
N LEU A 70 -7.34 17.34 1.27
CA LEU A 70 -7.32 15.87 1.16
C LEU A 70 -7.67 15.22 2.51
N ALA A 71 -7.08 15.70 3.60
CA ALA A 71 -7.36 15.16 4.93
C ALA A 71 -8.83 15.37 5.35
N ASP A 72 -9.47 16.47 4.95
CA ASP A 72 -10.93 16.68 5.13
C ASP A 72 -11.76 15.68 4.32
N ALA A 73 -11.37 15.41 3.07
CA ALA A 73 -12.06 14.42 2.24
C ALA A 73 -11.95 13.01 2.80
N VAL A 74 -10.76 12.62 3.30
CA VAL A 74 -10.56 11.36 4.04
C VAL A 74 -11.45 11.33 5.29
N ALA A 75 -11.46 12.42 6.08
CA ALA A 75 -12.26 12.50 7.29
C ALA A 75 -13.76 12.36 7.03
N ALA A 76 -14.26 12.94 5.93
CA ALA A 76 -15.66 12.88 5.54
C ALA A 76 -16.16 11.45 5.18
N LYS A 77 -15.24 10.53 4.83
CA LYS A 77 -15.59 9.13 4.55
C LYS A 77 -15.72 8.28 5.81
N TRP A 78 -15.15 8.70 6.93
CA TRP A 78 -15.24 7.97 8.19
C TRP A 78 -16.66 8.03 8.77
N ARG A 79 -17.20 6.87 9.15
CA ARG A 79 -18.55 6.74 9.73
C ARG A 79 -18.55 6.27 11.19
N GLY A 80 -17.37 6.03 11.77
CA GLY A 80 -17.23 5.60 13.16
C GLY A 80 -17.17 6.77 14.15
N GLY A 81 -16.92 6.45 15.42
CA GLY A 81 -16.65 7.44 16.47
C GLY A 81 -15.33 8.19 16.27
N PRO A 82 -14.98 9.11 17.19
CA PRO A 82 -13.75 9.89 17.11
C PRO A 82 -12.48 9.04 17.30
N ASP A 83 -12.60 7.86 17.92
CA ASP A 83 -11.48 6.99 18.24
C ASP A 83 -11.17 5.99 17.12
N ASN A 84 -9.93 5.49 17.12
CA ASN A 84 -9.46 4.40 16.25
C ASN A 84 -9.58 4.66 14.75
N ARG A 85 -9.66 5.93 14.32
CA ARG A 85 -9.73 6.28 12.90
C ARG A 85 -8.44 5.82 12.22
N LEU A 86 -8.58 5.02 11.17
CA LEU A 86 -7.46 4.54 10.36
C LEU A 86 -7.62 5.06 8.94
N VAL A 87 -6.54 5.59 8.39
CA VAL A 87 -6.41 5.81 6.95
C VAL A 87 -5.32 4.90 6.42
N VAL A 88 -5.62 4.19 5.33
CA VAL A 88 -4.62 3.43 4.56
C VAL A 88 -4.27 4.24 3.33
N CYS A 89 -3.07 4.82 3.33
CA CYS A 89 -2.48 5.51 2.19
C CYS A 89 -1.85 4.46 1.25
N THR A 90 -2.36 4.40 0.02
CA THR A 90 -1.97 3.40 -1.00
C THR A 90 -2.06 4.01 -2.41
N GLY A 91 -1.88 3.24 -3.47
CA GLY A 91 -2.25 3.58 -4.85
C GLY A 91 -1.28 4.46 -5.62
N GLY A 92 -1.06 4.24 -6.90
CA GLY A 92 -0.17 3.12 -7.19
C GLY A 92 0.98 3.14 -6.17
N GLU A 93 1.97 4.02 -6.31
CA GLU A 93 2.97 4.25 -5.24
C GLU A 93 2.64 5.52 -4.42
N PRO A 94 2.17 5.40 -3.16
CA PRO A 94 1.76 6.55 -2.35
C PRO A 94 2.92 7.50 -2.03
N LEU A 95 4.16 7.03 -1.90
CA LEU A 95 5.31 7.87 -1.56
C LEU A 95 5.75 8.81 -2.69
N LEU A 96 5.12 8.73 -3.87
CA LEU A 96 5.23 9.77 -4.90
C LEU A 96 4.53 11.07 -4.50
N GLN A 97 3.60 11.03 -3.54
CA GLN A 97 2.73 12.14 -3.20
C GLN A 97 2.55 12.38 -1.70
N LEU A 98 2.63 11.35 -0.87
CA LEU A 98 2.52 11.47 0.59
C LEU A 98 3.71 12.25 1.14
N ASP A 99 3.43 13.38 1.79
CA ASP A 99 4.43 14.29 2.34
C ASP A 99 4.16 14.60 3.83
N PRO A 100 5.13 15.20 4.56
CA PRO A 100 4.95 15.53 5.97
C PRO A 100 3.73 16.42 6.26
N ALA A 101 3.39 17.33 5.34
CA ALA A 101 2.26 18.23 5.52
C ALA A 101 0.91 17.49 5.48
N LEU A 102 0.78 16.45 4.65
CA LEU A 102 -0.41 15.60 4.63
C LEU A 102 -0.48 14.69 5.87
N ILE A 103 0.66 14.16 6.31
CA ILE A 103 0.75 13.36 7.55
C ILE A 103 0.24 14.18 8.74
N GLU A 104 0.78 15.38 8.94
CA GLU A 104 0.33 16.29 10.00
C GLU A 104 -1.17 16.60 9.87
N ALA A 105 -1.68 16.82 8.65
CA ALA A 105 -3.10 17.11 8.43
C ALA A 105 -4.03 15.92 8.74
N LEU A 106 -3.60 14.69 8.47
CA LEU A 106 -4.34 13.47 8.80
C LEU A 106 -4.33 13.22 10.31
N HIS A 107 -3.16 13.35 10.95
CA HIS A 107 -3.01 13.27 12.41
C HIS A 107 -3.85 14.32 13.14
N ALA A 108 -3.90 15.55 12.65
CA ALA A 108 -4.75 16.61 13.20
C ALA A 108 -6.26 16.29 13.14
N ARG A 109 -6.66 15.28 12.35
CA ARG A 109 -8.03 14.75 12.26
C ARG A 109 -8.18 13.43 13.02
N GLY A 110 -7.22 13.07 13.86
CA GLY A 110 -7.27 11.89 14.72
C GLY A 110 -7.08 10.57 13.99
N PHE A 111 -6.50 10.57 12.79
CA PHE A 111 -6.19 9.34 12.07
C PHE A 111 -4.86 8.76 12.50
N THR A 112 -4.81 7.45 12.74
CA THR A 112 -3.61 6.64 12.54
C THR A 112 -3.41 6.44 11.04
N ILE A 113 -2.16 6.49 10.57
CA ILE A 113 -1.80 6.36 9.16
C ILE A 113 -1.09 5.03 8.93
N ALA A 114 -1.70 4.17 8.13
CA ALA A 114 -1.04 3.01 7.53
C ALA A 114 -0.63 3.31 6.09
N LEU A 115 0.54 2.83 5.68
CA LEU A 115 1.13 3.01 4.37
C LEU A 115 1.32 1.64 3.71
N GLU A 116 0.84 1.51 2.47
CA GLU A 116 1.10 0.35 1.60
C GLU A 116 2.03 0.80 0.46
N THR A 117 3.32 0.49 0.54
CA THR A 117 4.34 0.96 -0.43
C THR A 117 5.10 -0.20 -1.08
N ASN A 118 5.60 0.01 -2.30
CA ASN A 118 6.52 -0.91 -2.94
C ASN A 118 7.96 -0.83 -2.37
N GLY A 119 8.23 0.14 -1.50
CA GLY A 119 9.50 0.29 -0.77
C GLY A 119 10.65 0.92 -1.55
N THR A 120 10.42 1.34 -2.79
CA THR A 120 11.44 1.99 -3.64
C THR A 120 11.74 3.43 -3.24
N LEU A 121 10.92 4.01 -2.37
CA LEU A 121 11.07 5.33 -1.77
C LEU A 121 11.06 5.18 -0.24
N ALA A 122 11.80 6.04 0.45
CA ALA A 122 11.80 6.07 1.90
C ALA A 122 10.55 6.79 2.41
N ALA A 123 9.88 6.22 3.41
CA ALA A 123 8.73 6.85 4.02
C ALA A 123 9.16 8.07 4.84
N PRO A 124 8.44 9.21 4.74
CA PRO A 124 8.66 10.34 5.65
C PRO A 124 8.32 9.94 7.09
N ALA A 125 8.94 10.64 8.05
CA ALA A 125 8.63 10.46 9.47
C ALA A 125 7.16 10.77 9.77
N GLY A 126 6.59 10.09 10.77
CA GLY A 126 5.22 10.29 11.22
C GLY A 126 4.18 9.33 10.60
N VAL A 127 4.57 8.42 9.71
CA VAL A 127 3.71 7.28 9.35
C VAL A 127 3.71 6.28 10.52
N ASP A 128 2.51 5.88 10.97
CA ASP A 128 2.35 5.04 12.16
C ASP A 128 2.52 3.55 11.88
N TRP A 129 2.17 3.11 10.66
CA TRP A 129 2.28 1.73 10.23
C TRP A 129 2.79 1.64 8.78
N ILE A 130 3.99 1.11 8.58
CA ILE A 130 4.62 0.96 7.28
C ILE A 130 4.55 -0.52 6.88
N CYS A 131 3.77 -0.81 5.83
CA CYS A 131 3.77 -2.07 5.11
C CYS A 131 4.59 -1.93 3.82
N VAL A 132 5.67 -2.71 3.72
CA VAL A 132 6.49 -2.77 2.51
C VAL A 132 6.20 -4.06 1.76
N SER A 133 5.81 -3.94 0.49
CA SER A 133 5.65 -5.07 -0.42
C SER A 133 6.70 -5.00 -1.52
N PRO A 134 7.87 -5.66 -1.36
CA PRO A 134 8.94 -5.60 -2.34
C PRO A 134 8.55 -6.28 -3.66
N LYS A 135 9.11 -5.79 -4.76
CA LYS A 135 8.90 -6.30 -6.13
C LYS A 135 10.24 -6.78 -6.67
N ALA A 136 10.28 -7.97 -7.27
CA ALA A 136 11.50 -8.71 -7.65
C ALA A 136 12.58 -7.85 -8.30
N ASP A 137 12.19 -7.08 -9.31
CA ASP A 137 13.11 -6.32 -10.16
C ASP A 137 13.26 -4.85 -9.73
N ALA A 138 12.80 -4.48 -8.53
CA ALA A 138 12.80 -3.11 -8.03
C ALA A 138 13.79 -2.93 -6.86
N PRO A 139 14.61 -1.85 -6.86
CA PRO A 139 15.44 -1.54 -5.71
C PRO A 139 14.57 -1.12 -4.52
N VAL A 140 14.82 -1.72 -3.35
CA VAL A 140 14.10 -1.39 -2.11
C VAL A 140 15.02 -0.63 -1.17
N VAL A 141 14.62 0.59 -0.82
CA VAL A 141 15.32 1.49 0.10
C VAL A 141 14.67 1.51 1.48
N GLN A 142 13.34 1.31 1.56
CA GLN A 142 12.64 1.16 2.84
C GLN A 142 12.77 -0.28 3.34
N ARG A 143 13.79 -0.54 4.16
CA ARG A 143 14.10 -1.88 4.70
C ARG A 143 13.77 -2.03 6.18
N GLN A 144 12.91 -1.16 6.68
CA GLN A 144 12.42 -1.20 8.05
C GLN A 144 10.94 -0.79 8.10
N GLY A 145 10.19 -1.29 9.08
CA GLY A 145 8.77 -0.96 9.24
C GLY A 145 8.01 -1.96 10.11
N GLN A 146 6.68 -1.85 10.11
CA GLN A 146 5.82 -2.71 10.92
C GLN A 146 5.59 -4.07 10.26
N GLU A 147 5.56 -4.13 8.93
CA GLU A 147 5.41 -5.39 8.23
C GLU A 147 6.06 -5.38 6.83
N LEU A 148 6.66 -6.52 6.49
CA LEU A 148 7.00 -6.87 5.13
C LEU A 148 5.95 -7.87 4.63
N LYS A 149 5.27 -7.52 3.53
CA LYS A 149 4.22 -8.33 2.92
C LYS A 149 4.57 -8.64 1.47
N LEU A 150 5.27 -9.76 1.27
CA LEU A 150 5.74 -10.19 -0.03
C LEU A 150 4.59 -10.86 -0.81
N VAL A 151 4.26 -10.32 -1.98
CA VAL A 151 3.42 -11.04 -2.95
C VAL A 151 4.20 -12.25 -3.47
N PHE A 152 3.62 -13.44 -3.39
CA PHE A 152 4.32 -14.72 -3.60
C PHE A 152 3.50 -15.68 -4.48
N PRO A 153 4.15 -16.43 -5.40
CA PRO A 153 5.57 -16.39 -5.73
C PRO A 153 5.91 -15.25 -6.71
N GLN A 154 7.14 -14.75 -6.64
CA GLN A 154 7.74 -13.90 -7.68
C GLN A 154 8.97 -14.61 -8.23
N ALA A 155 9.16 -14.59 -9.56
CA ALA A 155 10.29 -15.26 -10.20
C ALA A 155 11.62 -14.69 -9.67
N GLY A 156 12.53 -15.56 -9.26
CA GLY A 156 13.86 -15.16 -8.76
C GLY A 156 13.88 -14.55 -7.35
N VAL A 157 12.74 -14.54 -6.63
CA VAL A 157 12.66 -14.01 -5.26
C VAL A 157 12.46 -15.15 -4.27
N ASP A 158 13.46 -15.35 -3.40
CA ASP A 158 13.33 -16.17 -2.20
C ASP A 158 12.91 -15.27 -1.02
N PRO A 159 11.81 -15.56 -0.30
CA PRO A 159 11.43 -14.79 0.87
C PRO A 159 12.54 -14.67 1.93
N ALA A 160 13.45 -15.64 2.04
CA ALA A 160 14.57 -15.62 2.97
C ALA A 160 15.54 -14.44 2.72
N ALA A 161 15.54 -13.88 1.51
CA ALA A 161 16.36 -12.70 1.17
C ALA A 161 15.98 -11.44 1.97
N PHE A 162 14.79 -11.43 2.57
CA PHE A 162 14.27 -10.29 3.33
C PHE A 162 14.41 -10.44 4.85
N GLU A 163 14.75 -11.61 5.37
CA GLU A 163 14.77 -11.90 6.82
C GLU A 163 15.74 -11.01 7.60
N ALA A 164 16.81 -10.53 6.96
CA ALA A 164 17.78 -9.63 7.56
C ALA A 164 17.31 -8.16 7.63
N TRP A 165 16.11 -7.84 7.13
CA TRP A 165 15.55 -6.49 7.17
C TRP A 165 14.83 -6.24 8.50
N GLU A 166 14.65 -4.97 8.87
CA GLU A 166 14.17 -4.59 10.21
C GLU A 166 12.63 -4.44 10.24
N PHE A 167 11.91 -5.57 10.15
CA PHE A 167 10.45 -5.61 10.22
C PHE A 167 9.94 -6.38 11.44
N GLU A 168 8.83 -5.94 12.01
CA GLU A 168 8.18 -6.68 13.12
C GLU A 168 7.50 -7.98 12.65
N ARG A 169 7.10 -8.04 11.37
CA ARG A 169 6.35 -9.15 10.77
C ARG A 169 6.82 -9.41 9.36
N PHE A 170 6.90 -10.70 9.00
CA PHE A 170 7.17 -11.17 7.65
C PHE A 170 5.98 -12.00 7.18
N LEU A 171 5.37 -11.60 6.07
CA LEU A 171 4.12 -12.16 5.57
C LEU A 171 4.26 -12.52 4.10
N LEU A 172 3.70 -13.67 3.72
CA LEU A 172 3.47 -14.03 2.32
C LEU A 172 2.01 -13.80 1.95
N GLN A 173 1.79 -13.01 0.90
CA GLN A 173 0.49 -12.82 0.28
C GLN A 173 0.47 -13.59 -1.04
N PRO A 174 -0.41 -14.58 -1.21
CA PRO A 174 -0.55 -15.28 -2.48
C PRO A 174 -0.84 -14.29 -3.61
N MET A 175 -0.05 -14.36 -4.68
CA MET A 175 -0.29 -13.58 -5.89
C MET A 175 -1.65 -13.97 -6.48
N ASP A 176 -2.52 -12.98 -6.66
CA ASP A 176 -3.81 -13.20 -7.30
C ASP A 176 -3.66 -13.42 -8.82
N GLY A 177 -4.71 -13.93 -9.46
CA GLY A 177 -4.75 -14.25 -10.88
C GLY A 177 -5.09 -15.72 -11.15
N PRO A 178 -4.83 -16.23 -12.37
CA PRO A 178 -5.25 -17.57 -12.79
C PRO A 178 -4.71 -18.71 -11.89
N ALA A 179 -3.53 -18.51 -11.31
CA ALA A 179 -2.86 -19.48 -10.43
C ALA A 179 -3.11 -19.24 -8.93
N ARG A 180 -4.10 -18.42 -8.53
CA ARG A 180 -4.32 -18.05 -7.12
C ARG A 180 -4.36 -19.24 -6.15
N VAL A 181 -5.02 -20.33 -6.53
CA VAL A 181 -5.16 -21.53 -5.68
C VAL A 181 -3.79 -22.19 -5.44
N GLU A 182 -3.00 -22.34 -6.50
CA GLU A 182 -1.66 -22.90 -6.45
C GLU A 182 -0.72 -21.99 -5.65
N ASN A 183 -0.77 -20.68 -5.90
CA ASN A 183 0.02 -19.68 -5.18
C ASN A 183 -0.31 -19.66 -3.67
N THR A 184 -1.59 -19.87 -3.33
CA THR A 184 -2.02 -19.99 -1.93
C THR A 184 -1.42 -21.21 -1.27
N GLN A 185 -1.45 -22.36 -1.93
CA GLN A 185 -0.83 -23.59 -1.43
C GLN A 185 0.69 -23.43 -1.28
N ALA A 186 1.34 -22.78 -2.24
CA ALA A 186 2.78 -22.52 -2.20
C ALA A 186 3.17 -21.61 -1.03
N ALA A 187 2.43 -20.52 -0.80
CA ALA A 187 2.66 -19.62 0.33
C ALA A 187 2.48 -20.35 1.68
N ILE A 188 1.41 -21.15 1.81
CA ILE A 188 1.18 -21.97 3.02
C ILE A 188 2.33 -22.95 3.23
N ALA A 189 2.74 -23.67 2.18
CA ALA A 189 3.83 -24.65 2.25
C ALA A 189 5.15 -23.98 2.67
N TYR A 190 5.45 -22.79 2.13
CA TYR A 190 6.64 -22.05 2.51
C TYR A 190 6.61 -21.64 3.98
N CYS A 191 5.52 -21.02 4.46
CA CYS A 191 5.41 -20.61 5.86
C CYS A 191 5.45 -21.81 6.82
N LEU A 192 4.85 -22.95 6.48
CA LEU A 192 4.91 -24.16 7.33
C LEU A 192 6.31 -24.77 7.38
N ALA A 193 7.13 -24.57 6.35
CA ALA A 193 8.53 -24.99 6.34
C ALA A 193 9.46 -23.99 7.07
N HIS A 194 9.02 -22.74 7.27
CA HIS A 194 9.77 -21.64 7.88
C HIS A 194 8.90 -20.87 8.90
N PRO A 195 8.63 -21.47 10.08
CA PRO A 195 7.69 -20.91 11.07
C PRO A 195 8.23 -19.71 11.86
#